data_AF-A0A2M9A8C8-F1
#
_entry.id   AF-A0A2M9A8C8-F1
#
_cell.length_a   1.000
_cell.length_b   1.000
_cell.length_c   1.000
_cell.angle_alpha   90.00
_cell.angle_beta   90.00
_cell.angle_gamma   90.00
#
_symmetry.space_group_name_H-M   'P 1'
#
loop_
_entity.id
_entity.type
_entity.pdbx_description
1 polymer ?
#
loop_
_entity_poly.entity_id
_entity_poly.type
_entity_poly.pdbx_seq_one_letter_code
_entity_poly.pdbx_strand_id
1 'polypeptide(L)' 'MEKIEISKDFTVEDIHKIREAHYERTKNWSSDKIYAEVHEAALRVQAEIQSLREKREKYQP' A
#
# COMPACT_ATOMS: atom_id res chain seq x y z
N MET A 1 14.28 -5.07 -8.05
CA MET A 1 12.90 -5.62 -8.04
C MET A 1 12.40 -5.58 -9.44
N GLU A 2 11.90 -6.70 -9.93
CA GLU A 2 11.22 -6.76 -11.21
C GLU A 2 10.01 -5.81 -11.15
N LYS A 3 9.87 -4.96 -12.17
CA LYS A 3 8.75 -4.02 -12.24
C LYS A 3 7.50 -4.82 -12.53
N ILE A 4 6.53 -4.80 -11.61
CA ILE A 4 5.26 -5.52 -11.80
C ILE A 4 4.49 -4.83 -12.93
N GLU A 5 4.19 -5.56 -13.99
CA GLU A 5 3.37 -5.06 -15.10
C GLU A 5 1.89 -5.25 -14.75
N ILE A 6 1.22 -4.12 -14.52
CA ILE A 6 -0.20 -4.04 -14.19
C ILE A 6 -0.99 -3.68 -15.45
N SER A 7 -2.01 -4.47 -15.77
CA SER A 7 -2.94 -4.17 -16.86
C SER A 7 -3.66 -2.84 -16.63
N LYS A 8 -3.99 -2.15 -17.73
CA LYS A 8 -4.79 -0.91 -17.71
C LYS A 8 -6.16 -1.11 -17.05
N ASP A 9 -6.75 -2.29 -17.21
CA ASP A 9 -8.10 -2.60 -16.71
C ASP A 9 -8.09 -3.21 -15.29
N PHE A 10 -6.90 -3.32 -14.65
CA PHE A 10 -6.70 -3.87 -13.31
C PHE A 10 -7.52 -5.14 -13.03
N THR A 11 -7.00 -6.26 -13.49
CA THR A 11 -7.65 -7.57 -13.44
C THR A 11 -7.31 -8.34 -12.16
N VAL A 12 -8.02 -9.46 -11.93
CA VAL A 12 -7.69 -10.40 -10.85
C VAL A 12 -6.25 -10.91 -10.97
N GLU A 13 -5.74 -11.08 -12.18
CA GLU A 13 -4.35 -11.52 -12.39
C GLU A 13 -3.34 -10.48 -11.90
N ASP A 14 -3.66 -9.18 -12.01
CA ASP A 14 -2.81 -8.13 -11.48
C ASP A 14 -2.75 -8.16 -9.94
N ILE A 15 -3.84 -8.56 -9.27
CA ILE A 15 -3.85 -8.80 -7.82
C ILE A 15 -2.91 -9.97 -7.47
N HIS A 16 -2.94 -11.06 -8.23
CA HIS A 16 -2.04 -12.20 -8.03
C HIS A 16 -0.57 -11.79 -8.19
N LYS A 17 -0.23 -11.07 -9.28
CA LYS A 17 1.14 -10.56 -9.51
C LYS A 17 1.63 -9.69 -8.36
N ILE A 18 0.79 -8.77 -7.86
CA ILE A 18 1.13 -7.91 -6.72
C ILE A 18 1.39 -8.76 -5.47
N ARG A 19 0.53 -9.73 -5.19
CA ARG A 19 0.66 -10.59 -4.01
C ARG A 19 1.91 -11.47 -4.08
N GLU A 20 2.21 -12.02 -5.25
CA GLU A 20 3.41 -12.84 -5.47
C GLU A 20 4.68 -12.02 -5.30
N ALA A 21 4.77 -10.85 -5.93
CA ALA A 21 5.91 -9.95 -5.78
C ALA A 21 6.10 -9.49 -4.32
N HIS A 22 4.98 -9.24 -3.61
CA HIS A 22 5.03 -8.94 -2.18
C HIS A 22 5.60 -10.12 -1.38
N TYR A 23 5.10 -11.35 -1.62
CA TYR A 23 5.61 -12.55 -0.97
C TYR A 23 7.10 -12.73 -1.22
N GLU A 24 7.55 -12.65 -2.47
CA GLU A 24 8.96 -12.79 -2.84
C GLU A 24 9.85 -11.75 -2.16
N ARG A 25 9.34 -10.52 -1.98
CA ARG A 25 10.03 -9.46 -1.23
C ARG A 25 10.13 -9.75 0.26
N THR A 26 9.07 -10.28 0.87
CA THR A 26 8.94 -10.41 2.33
C THR A 26 9.21 -11.80 2.87
N LYS A 27 9.38 -12.83 2.03
CA LYS A 27 9.48 -14.25 2.43
C LYS A 27 10.58 -14.55 3.45
N ASN A 28 11.65 -13.75 3.45
CA ASN A 28 12.79 -13.89 4.35
C ASN A 28 12.82 -12.83 5.47
N TRP A 29 11.75 -12.04 5.63
CA TRP A 29 11.70 -11.03 6.67
C TRP A 29 11.34 -11.65 8.03
N SER A 30 11.89 -11.09 9.09
CA SER A 30 11.40 -11.38 10.44
C SER A 30 10.04 -10.74 10.66
N SER A 31 9.28 -11.28 11.61
CA SER A 31 7.99 -10.71 12.01
C SER A 31 8.15 -9.24 12.43
N ASP A 32 9.18 -8.89 13.21
CA ASP A 32 9.44 -7.51 13.65
C ASP A 32 9.61 -6.54 12.48
N LYS A 33 10.31 -6.97 11.42
CA LYS A 33 10.49 -6.17 10.22
C LYS A 33 9.17 -5.97 9.46
N ILE A 34 8.35 -7.02 9.38
CA ILE A 34 7.00 -6.91 8.80
C ILE A 34 6.15 -5.93 9.60
N TYR A 35 6.15 -6.03 10.93
CA TYR A 35 5.40 -5.11 11.80
C TYR A 35 5.85 -3.67 11.63
N ALA A 36 7.16 -3.41 11.60
CA ALA A 36 7.70 -2.07 11.39
C ALA A 36 7.25 -1.49 10.04
N GLU A 37 7.38 -2.26 8.95
CA GLU A 37 6.98 -1.82 7.60
C GLU A 37 5.49 -1.49 7.53
N VAL A 38 4.64 -2.35 8.10
CA VAL A 38 3.18 -2.15 8.13
C VAL A 38 2.82 -0.94 8.98
N HIS A 39 3.47 -0.76 10.13
CA HIS A 39 3.23 0.39 11.00
C HIS A 39 3.56 1.71 10.30
N GLU A 40 4.73 1.81 9.66
CA GLU A 40 5.10 3.00 8.90
C GLU A 40 4.13 3.30 7.74
N ALA A 41 3.69 2.25 7.02
CA ALA A 41 2.70 2.41 5.97
C ALA A 41 1.36 2.92 6.52
N ALA A 42 0.91 2.39 7.67
CA ALA A 42 -0.31 2.82 8.32
C ALA A 42 -0.26 4.31 8.71
N LEU A 43 0.86 4.79 9.25
CA LEU A 43 1.03 6.21 9.60
C LEU A 43 0.94 7.12 8.37
N ARG A 44 1.56 6.74 7.25
CA ARG A 44 1.48 7.50 5.98
C ARG A 44 0.04 7.59 5.47
N VAL A 45 -0.67 6.46 5.46
CA VAL A 45 -2.08 6.41 5.02
C VAL A 45 -2.98 7.24 5.96
N GLN A 46 -2.76 7.16 7.26
CA GLN A 46 -3.51 7.96 8.24
C GLN A 46 -3.31 9.46 8.02
N ALA A 47 -2.06 9.90 7.77
CA ALA A 47 -1.76 11.29 7.48
C ALA A 47 -2.45 11.77 6.18
N GLU A 48 -2.48 10.94 5.14
CA GLU A 48 -3.17 11.26 3.89
C GLU A 48 -4.68 11.36 4.08
N ILE A 49 -5.29 10.41 4.79
CA ILE A 49 -6.72 10.44 5.14
C ILE A 49 -7.05 11.70 5.93
N GLN A 50 -6.21 12.07 6.90
CA GLN A 50 -6.40 13.26 7.70
C GLN A 50 -6.34 14.53 6.83
N SER A 51 -5.35 14.63 5.94
CA SER A 51 -5.25 15.76 5.00
C SER A 51 -6.49 15.87 4.09
N LEU A 52 -7.01 14.75 3.61
CA LEU A 52 -8.23 14.72 2.80
C LEU A 52 -9.46 15.16 3.60
N ARG A 53 -9.56 14.76 4.87
CA ARG A 53 -10.65 15.19 5.77
C ARG A 53 -10.60 16.69 6.02
N GLU A 54 -9.43 17.24 6.34
CA GLU A 54 -9.23 18.68 6.56
C GLU A 54 -9.55 19.50 5.31
N LYS A 55 -9.13 19.04 4.13
CA LYS A 55 -9.50 19.68 2.86
C LYS A 55 -11.02 19.65 2.66
N ARG A 56 -11.67 18.50 2.90
CA ARG A 56 -13.12 18.39 2.79
C ARG A 56 -13.84 19.36 3.74
N GLU A 57 -13.42 19.44 4.99
CA GLU A 57 -14.00 20.34 6.00
C GLU A 57 -13.78 21.81 5.65
N LYS A 58 -12.59 22.17 5.15
CA LYS A 58 -12.26 23.53 4.69
C LYS A 58 -13.07 23.99 3.47
N TYR A 59 -13.50 23.07 2.61
CA TYR A 59 -14.24 23.36 1.37
C TYR A 59 -15.71 22.90 1.42
N GLN A 60 -16.23 22.52 2.58
CA GLN A 60 -17.68 22.33 2.77
C GLN A 60 -18.35 23.71 2.91
N PRO A 61 -19.43 23.99 2.14
CA PRO A 61 -20.17 25.25 2.20
C PRO A 61 -20.95 25.43 3.51
#